data_AF-A0A3N6AX58-F1
#
_entry.id   AF-A0A3N6AX58-F1
#
_cell.length_a   1.000
_cell.length_b   1.000
_cell.length_c   1.000
_cell.angle_alpha   90.00
_cell.angle_beta   90.00
_cell.angle_gamma   90.00
#
_symmetry.space_group_name_H-M   'P 1'
#
loop_
_entity.id
_entity.type
_entity.pdbx_description
1 polymer ?
#
loop_
_entity_poly.entity_id
_entity_poly.type
_entity_poly.pdbx_seq_one_letter_code
_entity_poly.pdbx_strand_id
1 'polypeptide(L)' 'LRQIQAFQLVRESQGTQATPSGWRPGKIVLNPGPDLVGNVWKQWKTEMAFD' A
#
# COMPACT_ATOMS: atom_id res chain seq x y z
N LEU A 1 11.88 9.90 -5.06
CA LEU A 1 10.83 10.69 -4.37
C LEU A 1 9.67 9.83 -3.87
N ARG A 2 9.05 8.99 -4.71
CA ARG A 2 7.93 8.10 -4.34
C ARG A 2 8.04 7.39 -2.99
N GLN A 3 9.18 6.74 -2.70
CA GLN A 3 9.37 6.01 -1.44
C GLN A 3 9.30 6.92 -0.20
N ILE A 4 9.78 8.16 -0.30
CA ILE A 4 9.68 9.12 0.82
C ILE A 4 8.22 9.43 1.11
N GLN A 5 7.42 9.69 0.06
CA GLN A 5 5.97 9.93 0.20
C GLN A 5 5.25 8.71 0.77
N ALA A 6 5.67 7.52 0.37
CA ALA A 6 5.13 6.27 0.90
C ALA A 6 5.42 6.13 2.40
N PHE A 7 6.64 6.43 2.85
CA PHE A 7 7.00 6.39 4.26
C PHE A 7 6.31 7.50 5.07
N GLN A 8 6.14 8.70 4.50
CA GLN A 8 5.37 9.78 5.13
C GLN A 8 3.93 9.34 5.39
N LEU A 9 3.25 8.78 4.39
CA LEU A 9 1.89 8.26 4.53
C LEU A 9 1.79 7.16 5.60
N VAL A 10 2.69 6.19 5.59
CA VAL A 10 2.71 5.10 6.60
C VAL A 10 2.93 5.66 8.01
N ARG A 11 3.78 6.68 8.16
CA ARG A 11 4.05 7.32 9.44
C ARG A 11 2.88 8.16 9.93
N GLU A 12 2.27 8.95 9.06
CA GLU A 12 1.09 9.77 9.36
C GLU A 12 -0.12 8.92 9.75
N SER A 13 -0.29 7.77 9.10
CA SER A 13 -1.33 6.79 9.44
C SER A 13 -1.00 5.91 10.65
N GLN A 14 0.13 6.13 11.33
CA GLN A 14 0.59 5.32 12.46
C GLN A 14 0.66 3.82 12.15
N GLY A 15 0.99 3.46 10.91
CA GLY A 15 1.09 2.06 10.46
C GLY A 15 -0.24 1.38 10.11
N THR A 16 -1.37 2.11 10.15
CA THR A 16 -2.69 1.57 9.75
C THR A 16 -2.86 1.48 8.23
N GLN A 17 -1.97 2.10 7.45
CA GLN A 17 -1.93 1.99 5.99
C GLN A 17 -0.56 1.47 5.53
N ALA A 18 -0.58 0.63 4.50
CA ALA A 18 0.60 0.13 3.81
C ALA A 18 0.55 0.48 2.32
N THR A 19 1.70 0.84 1.77
CA THR A 19 1.85 1.18 0.35
C THR A 19 2.38 -0.04 -0.42
N PRO A 20 1.58 -0.63 -1.33
CA PRO A 20 2.00 -1.81 -2.09
C PRO A 20 3.06 -1.46 -3.15
N SER A 21 3.61 -2.49 -3.79
CA SER A 21 4.60 -2.35 -4.86
C SER A 21 4.14 -1.36 -5.93
N GLY A 22 5.02 -0.48 -6.41
CA GLY A 22 4.65 0.50 -7.45
C GLY A 22 3.74 1.66 -7.01
N TRP A 23 3.26 1.69 -5.76
CA TRP A 23 2.36 2.73 -5.26
C TRP A 23 2.87 4.16 -5.49
N ARG A 24 1.99 5.07 -5.93
CA ARG A 24 2.23 6.52 -6.10
C ARG A 24 1.09 7.30 -5.43
N PRO A 25 1.27 8.59 -5.09
CA PRO A 25 0.19 9.42 -4.56
C PRO A 25 -1.09 9.33 -5.41
N GLY A 26 -2.24 9.11 -4.76
CA GLY A 26 -3.53 8.91 -5.41
C GLY A 26 -3.85 7.46 -5.79
N LYS A 27 -2.90 6.52 -5.70
CA LYS A 27 -3.16 5.07 -5.84
C LYS A 27 -3.68 4.48 -4.53
N ILE A 28 -4.34 3.32 -4.65
CA ILE A 28 -4.90 2.61 -3.49
C ILE A 28 -3.83 2.21 -2.47
N VAL A 29 -4.23 2.11 -1.21
CA VAL A 29 -3.41 1.63 -0.10
C VAL A 29 -3.98 0.32 0.42
N LEU A 30 -3.17 -0.46 1.12
CA LEU A 30 -3.62 -1.63 1.86
C LEU A 30 -3.85 -1.25 3.32
N ASN A 31 -4.85 -1.86 3.95
CA ASN A 31 -5.10 -1.69 5.39
C ASN A 31 -4.65 -2.98 6.10
N PRO A 32 -3.49 -2.98 6.78
CA PRO A 32 -3.01 -4.16 7.47
C PRO A 32 -3.99 -4.60 8.57
N GLY A 33 -4.30 -5.89 8.60
CA GLY A 33 -5.18 -6.51 9.59
C GLY A 33 -5.22 -8.03 9.41
N PRO A 34 -5.80 -8.77 10.37
CA PRO A 34 -5.87 -10.23 10.31
C PRO A 34 -6.49 -10.76 9.02
N ASP A 35 -7.52 -10.09 8.50
CA ASP A 35 -8.22 -10.49 7.28
C ASP A 35 -7.34 -10.41 6.02
N LEU A 36 -6.29 -9.59 6.04
CA LEU A 36 -5.38 -9.40 4.92
C LEU A 36 -4.29 -10.49 4.87
N VAL A 37 -4.07 -11.22 5.97
CA VAL A 37 -3.06 -12.29 6.05
C VAL A 37 -3.40 -13.38 5.03
N GLY A 38 -2.47 -13.66 4.10
CA GLY A 38 -2.68 -14.60 2.99
C GLY A 38 -3.66 -14.13 1.90
N ASN A 39 -4.26 -12.95 2.06
CA ASN A 39 -5.31 -12.41 1.18
C ASN A 39 -4.92 -11.13 0.44
N VAL A 40 -3.67 -10.65 0.58
CA VAL A 40 -3.18 -9.44 -0.11
C VAL A 40 -3.46 -9.49 -1.62
N TRP A 41 -3.26 -10.64 -2.26
CA TRP A 41 -3.49 -10.85 -3.69
C TRP A 41 -4.95 -10.63 -4.15
N LYS A 42 -5.91 -10.63 -3.22
CA LYS A 42 -7.32 -10.30 -3.52
C LYS A 42 -7.53 -8.79 -3.65
N GLN A 43 -6.76 -8.00 -2.90
CA GLN A 43 -6.87 -6.53 -2.88
C GLN A 43 -5.82 -5.84 -3.76
N TRP A 44 -4.70 -6.51 -4.03
CA TRP A 44 -3.60 -5.98 -4.82
C TRP A 44 -3.20 -6.98 -5.91
N LYS A 45 -3.15 -6.50 -7.15
CA LYS A 45 -2.73 -7.29 -8.31
C LYS A 45 -1.46 -6.71 -8.91
N THR A 46 -0.67 -7.56 -9.54
CA THR A 46 0.63 -7.18 -10.10
C THR A 46 0.50 -6.11 -11.19
N GLU A 47 -0.60 -6.12 -11.94
CA GLU A 47 -0.89 -5.13 -13.00
C GLU A 47 -1.10 -3.74 -12.41
N MET A 48 -1.48 -3.62 -11.13
CA MET A 48 -1.65 -2.33 -10.45
C MET A 48 -0.32 -1.68 -10.06
N ALA A 49 0.79 -2.44 -10.09
CA ALA A 49 2.12 -1.95 -9.76
C ALA A 49 2.79 -1.18 -10.90
N PHE A 50 2.27 -1.35 -12.12
CA PHE A 50 2.82 -0.77 -13.34
C PHE A 50 1.75 0.12 -13.97
N ASP A 51 2.15 1.31 -14.39
CA ASP A 51 1.35 2.19 -15.25
C ASP A 51 1.83 1.99 -16.69
#